data_AF-Q8GF42-F1
#
_entry.id   AF-Q8GF42-F1
#
_cell.length_a   1.000
_cell.length_b   1.000
_cell.length_c   1.000
_cell.angle_alpha   90.00
_cell.angle_beta   90.00
_cell.angle_gamma   90.00
#
_symmetry.space_group_name_H-M   'P 1'
#
loop_
_entity.id
_entity.type
_entity.pdbx_description
1 polymer ?
#
loop_
_entity_poly.entity_id
_entity_poly.type
_entity_poly.pdbx_seq_one_letter_code
_entity_poly.pdbx_strand_id
1 'polypeptide(L)' 'MSKSVLSLKAGRPSARKSKEVTLASLSDEKEQKRVNFFIDSDLHTKLKIYAAQQGKSIKDILTDYIKTLPFN' A
#
# COMPACT_ATOMS: atom_id res chain seq x y z
N MET A 1 -7.10 53.21 -4.43
CA MET A 1 -6.30 51.97 -4.38
C MET A 1 -7.06 50.91 -3.58
N SER A 2 -7.97 50.17 -4.22
CA SER A 2 -8.83 49.17 -3.58
C SER A 2 -8.18 47.79 -3.64
N LYS A 3 -7.95 47.18 -2.48
CA LYS A 3 -7.43 45.82 -2.32
C LYS A 3 -8.40 44.80 -2.94
N SER A 4 -7.91 44.05 -3.93
CA SER A 4 -8.56 42.84 -4.45
C SER A 4 -8.60 41.79 -3.34
N VAL A 5 -9.79 41.56 -2.79
CA VAL A 5 -10.04 40.44 -1.88
C VAL A 5 -10.14 39.18 -2.74
N LEU A 6 -9.02 38.47 -2.89
CA LEU A 6 -9.02 37.08 -3.34
C LEU A 6 -9.86 36.27 -2.35
N SER A 7 -11.09 35.97 -2.76
CA SER A 7 -11.99 35.05 -2.09
C SER A 7 -11.31 33.69 -1.97
N LEU A 8 -10.73 33.43 -0.79
CA LEU A 8 -10.20 32.13 -0.42
C LEU A 8 -11.41 31.20 -0.24
N LYS A 9 -11.78 30.48 -1.30
CA LYS A 9 -12.82 29.44 -1.24
C LYS A 9 -12.39 28.36 -0.25
N ALA A 10 -12.91 28.41 0.97
CA ALA A 10 -12.86 27.30 1.91
C ALA A 10 -13.74 26.17 1.36
N GLY A 11 -13.13 25.17 0.72
CA GLY A 11 -13.80 23.99 0.18
C GLY A 11 -12.80 22.85 -0.03
N ARG A 12 -13.19 21.62 0.32
CA ARG A 12 -12.34 20.43 0.25
C ARG A 12 -11.78 20.26 -1.18
N PRO A 13 -10.46 20.10 -1.36
CA PRO A 13 -9.83 19.94 -2.67
C PRO A 13 -10.03 18.54 -3.25
N SER A 14 -11.27 18.02 -3.25
CA SER A 14 -11.64 16.80 -3.99
C SER A 14 -12.01 17.09 -5.45
N ALA A 15 -12.03 18.36 -5.86
CA ALA A 15 -12.41 18.80 -7.20
C ALA A 15 -11.20 18.90 -8.16
N ARG A 16 -10.31 17.91 -8.16
CA ARG A 16 -9.29 17.76 -9.21
C ARG A 16 -9.24 16.31 -9.68
N LYS A 17 -10.04 16.05 -10.73
CA LYS A 17 -9.86 15.04 -11.76
C LYS A 17 -9.10 13.78 -11.29
N SER A 18 -9.78 12.95 -10.51
CA SER A 18 -9.39 11.55 -10.36
C SER A 18 -9.39 10.97 -11.77
N LYS A 19 -8.20 10.69 -12.33
CA LYS A 19 -8.05 9.82 -13.51
C LYS A 19 -8.99 8.64 -13.30
N GLU A 20 -9.90 8.42 -14.23
CA GLU A 20 -10.95 7.42 -14.08
C GLU A 20 -10.29 6.08 -13.76
N VAL A 21 -10.46 5.61 -12.52
CA VAL A 21 -10.19 4.22 -12.17
C VAL A 21 -11.26 3.43 -12.90
N THR A 22 -10.94 2.97 -14.11
CA THR A 22 -11.87 2.23 -14.95
C THR A 22 -12.19 0.90 -14.26
N LEU A 23 -13.44 0.45 -14.35
CA LEU A 23 -13.90 -0.80 -13.74
C LEU A 23 -13.05 -2.02 -14.15
N ALA A 24 -12.41 -1.97 -15.32
CA ALA A 24 -11.46 -2.97 -15.80
C ALA A 24 -10.19 -3.09 -14.91
N SER A 25 -9.74 -2.02 -14.26
CA SER A 25 -8.62 -2.09 -13.30
C SER A 25 -8.96 -2.80 -11.99
N LEU A 26 -10.24 -3.02 -11.69
CA LEU A 26 -10.70 -3.72 -10.49
C LEU A 26 -10.96 -5.22 -10.73
N SER A 27 -11.06 -5.66 -11.98
CA SER A 27 -11.47 -7.03 -12.33
C SER A 27 -10.33 -8.07 -12.29
N ASP A 28 -9.07 -7.65 -12.23
CA ASP A 28 -7.90 -8.56 -12.26
C ASP A 28 -7.28 -8.81 -10.87
N GLU A 29 -7.89 -8.31 -9.80
CA GLU A 29 -7.41 -8.57 -8.45
C GLU A 29 -7.86 -9.96 -7.98
N LYS A 30 -6.95 -10.94 -8.09
CA LYS A 30 -7.11 -12.27 -7.47
C LYS A 30 -7.51 -12.11 -6.00
N GLU A 31 -8.44 -12.93 -5.54
CA GLU A 31 -8.92 -12.91 -4.16
C GLU A 31 -7.74 -13.04 -3.17
N GLN A 32 -7.47 -11.97 -2.42
CA GLN A 32 -6.41 -11.93 -1.41
C GLN A 32 -6.98 -12.32 -0.04
N LYS A 33 -6.38 -13.33 0.60
CA LYS A 33 -6.72 -13.71 1.98
C LYS A 33 -5.74 -13.08 2.97
N ARG A 34 -6.27 -12.43 4.02
CA ARG A 34 -5.46 -11.85 5.10
C ARG A 34 -5.01 -12.96 6.06
N VAL A 35 -3.72 -12.99 6.38
CA VAL A 35 -3.16 -13.84 7.43
C VAL A 35 -2.98 -13.01 8.69
N ASN A 36 -3.44 -13.50 9.84
CA ASN A 36 -3.30 -12.83 11.12
C ASN A 36 -2.35 -13.63 12.02
N PHE A 37 -1.22 -13.04 12.38
CA PHE A 37 -0.27 -13.64 13.31
C PHE A 37 0.48 -12.56 14.08
N PHE A 38 0.94 -12.92 15.26
CA PHE A 38 1.81 -12.09 16.09
C PHE A 38 3.23 -12.64 16.02
N ILE A 39 4.21 -11.74 16.04
CA ILE A 39 5.63 -12.06 16.20
C ILE A 39 6.23 -11.14 17.23
N ASP A 40 7.28 -11.61 17.88
CA ASP A 40 8.04 -10.80 18.83
C ASP A 40 8.65 -9.57 18.14
N SER A 41 8.81 -8.50 18.91
CA SER A 41 9.37 -7.22 18.43
C SER A 41 10.75 -7.41 17.77
N ASP A 42 11.57 -8.28 18.34
CA ASP A 42 12.92 -8.56 17.84
C ASP A 42 12.89 -9.27 16.48
N LEU A 43 11.95 -10.20 16.29
CA LEU A 43 11.75 -10.89 15.02
C LEU A 43 11.20 -9.94 13.96
N HIS A 44 10.26 -9.08 14.33
CA HIS A 44 9.73 -8.06 13.42
C HIS A 44 10.83 -7.08 12.96
N THR A 45 11.72 -6.68 13.88
CA THR A 45 12.85 -5.78 13.57
C THR A 45 13.82 -6.44 12.60
N LYS A 46 14.20 -7.70 12.86
CA LYS A 46 15.03 -8.49 11.94
C LYS A 46 14.40 -8.61 10.55
N LEU A 47 13.09 -8.89 10.49
CA LEU A 47 12.36 -9.02 9.24
C LEU A 47 12.35 -7.70 8.45
N LYS A 48 12.18 -6.55 9.13
CA LYS A 48 12.27 -5.23 8.49
C LYS A 48 13.65 -4.92 7.94
N ILE A 49 14.71 -5.20 8.70
CA ILE A 49 16.09 -4.97 8.24
C ILE A 49 16.38 -5.84 7.01
N TYR A 50 16.01 -7.12 7.05
CA TYR A 50 16.16 -8.05 5.93
C TYR A 50 15.40 -7.58 4.68
N ALA A 51 14.18 -7.06 4.85
CA ALA A 51 13.38 -6.48 3.77
C ALA A 51 14.05 -5.25 3.14
N ALA A 52 14.54 -4.33 3.97
CA ALA A 52 15.23 -3.14 3.52
C ALA A 52 16.50 -3.47 2.72
N GLN A 53 17.28 -4.45 3.17
CA GLN A 53 18.52 -4.87 2.49
C GLN A 53 18.27 -5.43 1.08
N GLN A 54 17.12 -6.07 0.84
CA GLN A 54 16.75 -6.63 -0.46
C GLN A 54 15.95 -5.66 -1.33
N GLY A 55 15.56 -4.49 -0.81
CA GLY A 55 14.66 -3.57 -1.51
C GLY A 55 13.25 -4.14 -1.75
N LYS A 56 12.83 -5.11 -0.93
CA LYS A 56 11.51 -5.78 -1.03
C LYS A 56 10.63 -5.41 0.16
N SER A 57 9.32 -5.53 0.01
CA SER A 57 8.42 -5.45 1.17
C SER A 57 8.42 -6.76 1.97
N ILE A 58 8.02 -6.69 3.24
CA ILE A 58 7.81 -7.89 4.07
C ILE A 58 6.79 -8.84 3.41
N LYS A 59 5.76 -8.28 2.77
CA LYS A 59 4.75 -9.05 2.02
C LYS A 59 5.43 -9.86 0.91
N ASP A 60 6.31 -9.25 0.13
CA ASP A 60 6.96 -9.92 -1.00
C ASP A 60 7.90 -11.02 -0.51
N ILE A 61 8.67 -10.76 0.55
CA ILE A 61 9.54 -11.78 1.15
C ILE A 61 8.75 -12.99 1.63
N LEU A 62 7.67 -12.76 2.38
CA LEU A 62 6.84 -13.86 2.88
C LEU A 62 6.13 -14.58 1.74
N THR A 63 5.67 -13.84 0.73
CA THR A 63 5.02 -14.43 -0.46
C THR A 63 6.00 -15.29 -1.25
N ASP A 64 7.23 -14.80 -1.47
CA ASP A 64 8.28 -15.54 -2.16
C ASP A 64 8.68 -16.78 -1.36
N TYR A 65 8.82 -16.66 -0.04
CA TYR A 65 9.07 -17.81 0.84
C TYR A 65 7.96 -18.86 0.72
N ILE A 66 6.69 -18.45 0.80
CA ILE A 66 5.55 -19.37 0.69
C ILE A 66 5.54 -20.10 -0.66
N LYS A 67 5.92 -19.45 -1.76
CA LYS A 67 6.03 -20.10 -3.08
C LYS A 67 7.09 -21.21 -3.13
N THR A 68 8.10 -21.16 -2.26
CA THR A 68 9.15 -22.20 -2.18
C THR A 68 8.76 -23.39 -1.31
N LEU A 69 7.65 -23.30 -0.57
CA LEU A 69 7.22 -24.40 0.28
C LEU A 69 6.74 -25.58 -0.57
N PRO A 70 7.11 -26.83 -0.20
CA PRO A 70 6.58 -28.00 -0.87
C PRO A 70 5.07 -28.10 -0.63
N PHE A 71 4.32 -28.36 -1.70
CA PHE A 71 2.94 -28.80 -1.59
C PHE A 71 2.94 -30.33 -1.45
N ASN A 72 2.53 -30.82 -0.28
CA ASN A 72 2.25 -32.23 -0.06
C ASN A 72 0.85 -32.57 -0.60
#